data_AF-D8LL97-F1
#
_entry.id   AF-D8LL97-F1
#
_cell.length_a   1.000
_cell.length_b   1.000
_cell.length_c   1.000
_cell.angle_alpha   90.00
_cell.angle_beta   90.00
_cell.angle_gamma   90.00
#
_symmetry.space_group_name_H-M   'P 1'
#
loop_
_entity.id
_entity.type
_entity.pdbx_description
1 polymer ?
#
loop_
_entity_poly.entity_id
_entity_poly.type
_entity_poly.pdbx_seq_one_letter_code
_entity_poly.pdbx_strand_id
1 'polypeptide(L)'
;MVRFGQVVVGPPGSGKTTYCLGMCQYMKAIGRDTAVINLDPANHGEGLPYAAAVDIQELVSVEGVMEEFNLGPNGAMLYCLEYLEKNVDWLMEKLDGLTQKHLIFDFPGQVELFTHCFCVQNLVQRLQKDDVRLAAVHLVDAYHCGNPSLFISAALLSLMVMLRLELPHVNVLSKKETARRDSRCTV
;
A
#
# COMPACT_ATOMS: atom_id res chain seq x y z
N MET A 1 -2.73 21.52 -9.12
CA MET A 1 -1.70 21.77 -8.08
C MET A 1 -0.98 20.47 -7.87
N VAL A 2 0.36 20.43 -7.97
CA VAL A 2 1.09 19.16 -7.89
C VAL A 2 1.06 18.63 -6.45
N ARG A 3 0.65 17.37 -6.29
CA ARG A 3 0.63 16.66 -5.00
C ARG A 3 1.75 15.63 -4.99
N PHE A 4 2.31 15.33 -3.81
CA PHE A 4 3.33 14.30 -3.66
C PHE A 4 2.84 13.22 -2.71
N GLY A 5 3.16 11.97 -3.02
CA GLY A 5 2.79 10.86 -2.16
C GLY A 5 3.61 9.60 -2.36
N GLN A 6 3.32 8.63 -1.52
CA GLN A 6 3.92 7.31 -1.54
C GLN A 6 2.85 6.22 -1.63
N VAL A 7 3.11 5.22 -2.46
CA VAL A 7 2.30 4.01 -2.62
C VAL A 7 2.96 2.92 -1.80
N VAL A 8 2.39 2.59 -0.65
CA VAL A 8 2.96 1.62 0.29
C VAL A 8 2.43 0.23 -0.06
N VAL A 9 3.33 -0.64 -0.49
CA VAL A 9 3.02 -1.98 -1.02
C VAL A 9 3.95 -3.02 -0.42
N GLY A 10 3.59 -4.30 -0.56
CA GLY A 10 4.36 -5.42 -0.03
C GLY A 10 3.47 -6.56 0.46
N PRO A 11 4.03 -7.77 0.58
CA PRO A 11 3.28 -8.98 0.91
C PRO A 11 2.56 -8.88 2.27
N PRO A 12 1.61 -9.78 2.57
CA PRO A 12 0.90 -9.78 3.85
C PRO A 12 1.88 -9.90 5.01
N GLY A 13 1.63 -9.17 6.09
CA GLY A 13 2.51 -9.19 7.26
C GLY A 13 3.84 -8.44 7.11
N SER A 14 4.16 -7.83 5.97
CA SER A 14 5.39 -7.02 5.78
C SER A 14 5.43 -5.74 6.61
N GLY A 15 4.31 -5.32 7.21
CA GLY A 15 4.24 -4.15 8.11
C GLY A 15 3.83 -2.83 7.44
N LYS A 16 3.09 -2.88 6.32
CA LYS A 16 2.59 -1.69 5.58
C LYS A 16 1.85 -0.69 6.46
N THR A 17 0.78 -1.11 7.12
CA THR A 17 0.00 -0.26 8.01
C THR A 17 0.84 0.31 9.16
N THR A 18 1.75 -0.48 9.73
CA THR A 18 2.69 -0.01 10.77
C THR A 18 3.66 1.04 10.22
N TYR A 19 4.16 0.85 9.00
CA TYR A 19 4.97 1.84 8.29
C TYR A 19 4.19 3.13 8.04
N CYS A 20 2.93 3.05 7.59
CA CYS A 20 2.06 4.21 7.37
C CYS A 20 1.87 5.03 8.66
N LEU A 21 1.64 4.37 9.80
CA LEU A 21 1.58 5.03 11.10
C LEU A 21 2.91 5.73 11.44
N GLY A 22 4.02 4.99 11.36
CA GLY A 22 5.35 5.51 11.71
C GLY A 22 5.77 6.67 10.82
N MET A 23 5.47 6.60 9.51
CA MET A 23 5.76 7.66 8.57
C MET A 23 4.91 8.91 8.83
N CYS A 24 3.62 8.74 9.15
CA CYS A 24 2.75 9.85 9.56
C CYS A 24 3.32 10.57 10.80
N GLN A 25 3.71 9.81 11.83
CA GLN A 25 4.32 10.36 13.05
C GLN A 25 5.65 11.07 12.77
N TYR A 26 6.51 10.46 11.95
CA TYR A 26 7.80 11.03 11.56
C TYR A 26 7.64 12.34 10.77
N MET A 27 6.76 12.35 9.76
CA MET A 27 6.50 13.53 8.94
C MET A 27 5.96 14.68 9.79
N LYS A 28 5.02 14.39 10.70
CA LYS A 28 4.51 15.36 11.66
C LYS A 28 5.62 15.93 12.55
N ALA A 29 6.54 15.10 13.04
CA ALA A 29 7.65 15.53 13.88
C ALA A 29 8.62 16.49 13.16
N ILE A 30 8.77 16.37 11.84
CA ILE A 30 9.57 17.29 11.02
C ILE A 30 8.76 18.46 10.46
N GLY A 31 7.53 18.69 10.94
CA GLY A 31 6.68 19.80 10.55
C GLY A 31 6.01 19.65 9.19
N ARG A 32 5.78 18.42 8.72
CA ARG A 32 5.06 18.13 7.47
C ARG A 32 3.75 17.40 7.74
N ASP A 33 2.66 17.96 7.25
CA ASP A 33 1.36 17.31 7.35
C ASP A 33 1.22 16.18 6.31
N THR A 34 0.61 15.09 6.75
CA THR A 34 0.33 13.91 5.93
C THR A 34 -1.15 13.59 5.93
N ALA A 35 -1.62 12.95 4.87
CA ALA A 35 -2.91 12.29 4.81
C ALA A 35 -2.69 10.82 4.46
N VAL A 36 -3.23 9.92 5.29
CA VAL A 36 -3.20 8.48 5.01
C VAL A 36 -4.50 8.10 4.31
N ILE A 37 -4.39 7.47 3.15
CA ILE A 37 -5.49 6.93 2.36
C ILE A 37 -5.43 5.42 2.57
N ASN A 38 -6.40 4.87 3.29
CA ASN A 38 -6.53 3.44 3.51
C ASN A 38 -7.24 2.82 2.31
N LEU A 39 -6.53 2.04 1.51
CA LEU A 39 -7.08 1.28 0.37
C LEU A 39 -7.14 -0.23 0.66
N ASP A 40 -6.81 -0.67 1.87
CA ASP A 40 -6.94 -2.05 2.32
C ASP A 40 -8.32 -2.24 2.99
N PRO A 41 -9.32 -2.79 2.28
CA PRO A 41 -10.67 -2.92 2.84
C PRO A 41 -10.76 -3.99 3.93
N ALA A 42 -9.74 -4.84 4.13
CA ALA A 42 -9.69 -5.76 5.27
C ALA A 42 -9.26 -5.06 6.57
N ASN A 43 -8.68 -3.86 6.50
CA ASN A 43 -8.13 -3.18 7.65
C ASN A 43 -9.05 -2.04 8.11
N HIS A 44 -9.81 -2.26 9.18
CA HIS A 44 -10.85 -1.32 9.62
C HIS A 44 -11.12 -1.36 11.12
N GLY A 45 -11.87 -0.36 11.59
CA GLY A 45 -12.31 -0.24 12.98
C GLY A 45 -11.13 -0.17 13.96
N GLU A 46 -11.20 -0.96 15.04
CA GLU A 46 -10.14 -1.03 16.07
C GLU A 46 -8.80 -1.59 15.54
N GLY A 47 -8.79 -2.21 14.36
CA GLY A 47 -7.58 -2.72 13.71
C GLY A 47 -6.72 -1.64 13.05
N LEU A 48 -7.30 -0.47 12.73
CA LEU A 48 -6.60 0.60 12.03
C LEU A 48 -5.88 1.52 13.04
N PRO A 49 -4.53 1.57 13.06
CA PRO A 49 -3.80 2.25 14.12
C PRO A 49 -3.64 3.76 13.89
N TYR A 50 -4.28 4.31 12.85
CA TYR A 50 -4.24 5.73 12.49
C TYR A 50 -5.62 6.22 12.04
N ALA A 51 -5.83 7.54 12.09
CA ALA A 51 -6.99 8.17 11.46
C ALA A 51 -6.75 8.29 9.96
N ALA A 52 -7.43 7.47 9.15
CA ALA A 52 -7.43 7.60 7.71
C ALA A 52 -8.15 8.90 7.30
N ALA A 53 -7.57 9.64 6.35
CA ALA A 53 -8.20 10.79 5.74
C ALA A 53 -9.24 10.38 4.69
N VAL A 54 -9.02 9.22 4.07
CA VAL A 54 -9.93 8.56 3.15
C VAL A 54 -9.83 7.06 3.42
N ASP A 55 -10.98 6.40 3.57
CA ASP A 55 -11.05 4.95 3.76
C ASP A 55 -11.91 4.32 2.66
N ILE A 56 -11.38 3.32 1.97
CA ILE A 56 -12.10 2.57 0.93
C ILE A 56 -13.41 1.96 1.44
N GLN A 57 -13.55 1.70 2.74
CA GLN A 57 -14.79 1.18 3.30
C GLN A 57 -15.96 2.16 3.23
N GLU A 58 -15.70 3.47 3.08
CA GLU A 58 -16.74 4.45 2.79
C GLU A 58 -17.36 4.26 1.40
N LEU A 59 -16.64 3.57 0.50
CA LEU A 59 -17.08 3.25 -0.86
C LEU A 59 -17.60 1.81 -0.97
N VAL A 60 -16.87 0.83 -0.44
CA VAL A 60 -17.18 -0.60 -0.57
C VAL A 60 -16.59 -1.41 0.60
N SER A 61 -17.38 -2.31 1.19
CA SER A 61 -16.95 -3.22 2.26
C SER A 61 -16.75 -4.64 1.77
N VAL A 62 -15.78 -5.35 2.35
CA VAL A 62 -15.48 -6.75 2.01
C VAL A 62 -16.64 -7.66 2.39
N GLU A 63 -17.23 -7.44 3.57
CA GLU A 63 -18.35 -8.22 4.08
C GLU A 63 -19.57 -8.11 3.16
N GLY A 64 -19.92 -6.89 2.73
CA GLY A 64 -21.04 -6.66 1.82
C GLY A 64 -20.82 -7.32 0.46
N VAL A 65 -19.60 -7.24 -0.08
CA VAL A 65 -19.25 -7.89 -1.36
C VAL A 65 -19.28 -9.42 -1.24
N MET A 66 -18.81 -9.98 -0.12
CA MET A 66 -18.86 -11.43 0.12
C MET A 66 -20.31 -11.94 0.13
N GLU A 67 -21.21 -11.22 0.81
CA GLU A 67 -22.62 -11.58 0.90
C GLU A 67 -23.35 -11.42 -0.43
N GLU A 68 -23.13 -10.30 -1.14
CA GLU A 68 -23.84 -9.97 -2.38
C GLU A 68 -23.41 -10.88 -3.55
N PHE A 69 -22.11 -11.13 -3.70
CA PHE A 69 -21.55 -11.85 -4.84
C PHE A 69 -21.16 -13.30 -4.53
N ASN A 70 -21.41 -13.77 -3.30
CA ASN A 70 -21.03 -15.11 -2.81
C ASN A 70 -19.54 -15.42 -3.06
N LEU A 71 -18.69 -14.43 -2.80
CA LEU A 71 -17.24 -14.52 -2.99
C LEU A 71 -16.54 -14.90 -1.68
N GLY A 72 -15.41 -15.59 -1.80
CA GLY A 72 -14.49 -15.76 -0.66
C GLY A 72 -13.73 -14.46 -0.36
N PRO A 73 -13.04 -14.38 0.80
CA PRO A 73 -12.37 -13.15 1.25
C PRO A 73 -11.41 -12.55 0.23
N ASN A 74 -10.53 -13.36 -0.37
CA ASN A 74 -9.57 -12.87 -1.37
C ASN A 74 -10.26 -12.35 -2.65
N GLY A 75 -11.35 -12.99 -3.07
CA GLY A 75 -12.13 -12.56 -4.22
C GLY A 75 -12.86 -11.23 -3.96
N ALA A 76 -13.41 -11.08 -2.75
CA ALA A 76 -14.04 -9.83 -2.31
C ALA A 76 -13.03 -8.68 -2.20
N MET A 77 -11.82 -8.93 -1.68
CA MET A 77 -10.73 -7.94 -1.64
C MET A 77 -10.36 -7.42 -3.04
N LEU A 78 -10.19 -8.34 -4.00
CA LEU A 78 -9.91 -8.00 -5.38
C LEU A 78 -11.04 -7.17 -5.99
N TYR A 79 -12.28 -7.61 -5.79
CA TYR A 79 -13.47 -6.90 -6.27
C TYR A 79 -13.54 -5.47 -5.70
N CYS A 80 -13.25 -5.26 -4.42
CA CYS A 80 -13.27 -3.93 -3.81
C CYS A 80 -12.31 -2.97 -4.53
N LEU A 81 -11.11 -3.43 -4.90
CA LEU A 81 -10.14 -2.61 -5.63
C LEU A 81 -10.53 -2.39 -7.09
N GLU A 82 -11.11 -3.39 -7.77
CA GLU A 82 -11.68 -3.20 -9.11
C GLU A 82 -12.86 -2.22 -9.10
N TYR A 83 -13.66 -2.25 -8.04
CA TYR A 83 -14.76 -1.31 -7.83
C TYR A 83 -14.22 0.11 -7.58
N LEU A 84 -13.17 0.26 -6.78
CA LEU A 84 -12.48 1.53 -6.60
C LEU A 84 -11.90 2.05 -7.92
N GLU A 85 -11.26 1.21 -8.72
CA GLU A 85 -10.72 1.60 -10.04
C GLU A 85 -11.81 2.18 -10.95
N LYS A 86 -12.97 1.52 -11.01
CA LYS A 86 -14.12 1.98 -11.81
C LYS A 86 -14.73 3.27 -11.27
N ASN A 87 -14.61 3.52 -9.97
CA ASN A 87 -15.14 4.70 -9.28
C ASN A 87 -14.02 5.64 -8.81
N VAL A 88 -12.90 5.70 -9.54
CA VAL A 88 -11.72 6.47 -9.14
C VAL A 88 -12.01 7.96 -8.92
N ASP A 89 -13.00 8.52 -9.61
CA ASP A 89 -13.41 9.92 -9.43
C ASP A 89 -13.87 10.20 -7.99
N TRP A 90 -14.47 9.23 -7.28
CA TRP A 90 -14.77 9.34 -5.85
C TRP A 90 -13.49 9.58 -5.02
N LEU A 91 -12.42 8.84 -5.32
CA LEU A 91 -11.13 9.02 -4.65
C LEU A 91 -10.55 10.38 -4.98
N MET A 92 -10.63 10.81 -6.25
CA MET A 92 -10.13 12.11 -6.68
C MET A 92 -10.80 13.28 -5.95
N GLU A 93 -12.13 13.24 -5.82
CA GLU A 93 -12.89 14.24 -5.07
C GLU A 93 -12.46 14.32 -3.60
N LYS A 94 -12.24 13.16 -2.96
CA LYS A 94 -11.74 13.10 -1.57
C LYS A 94 -10.32 13.67 -1.46
N LEU A 95 -9.45 13.39 -2.44
CA LEU A 95 -8.09 13.93 -2.48
C LEU A 95 -8.06 15.45 -2.72
N ASP A 96 -9.06 16.01 -3.39
CA ASP A 96 -9.13 17.45 -3.63
C ASP A 96 -9.30 18.28 -2.36
N GLY A 97 -9.96 17.73 -1.34
CA GLY A 97 -10.02 18.32 0.00
C GLY A 97 -8.69 18.31 0.77
N LEU A 98 -7.70 17.54 0.33
CA LEU A 98 -6.43 17.31 1.04
C LEU A 98 -5.29 18.18 0.48
N THR A 99 -5.48 19.50 0.53
CA THR A 99 -4.48 20.46 0.05
C THR A 99 -3.23 20.50 0.94
N GLN A 100 -2.05 20.68 0.33
CA GLN A 100 -0.75 20.84 1.01
C GLN A 100 -0.32 19.68 1.92
N LYS A 101 -0.88 18.48 1.75
CA LYS A 101 -0.49 17.28 2.52
C LYS A 101 0.31 16.31 1.67
N HIS A 102 1.26 15.62 2.31
CA HIS A 102 1.91 14.47 1.69
C HIS A 102 0.99 13.24 1.80
N LEU A 103 0.71 12.61 0.66
CA LEU A 103 -0.26 11.50 0.58
C LEU A 103 0.42 10.16 0.82
N ILE A 104 -0.16 9.32 1.68
CA ILE A 104 0.34 7.98 1.98
C ILE A 104 -0.78 6.99 1.65
N PHE A 105 -0.62 6.20 0.61
CA PHE A 105 -1.60 5.18 0.22
C PHE A 105 -1.20 3.84 0.83
N ASP A 106 -1.99 3.33 1.78
CA ASP A 106 -1.83 1.98 2.33
C ASP A 106 -2.61 0.98 1.47
N PHE A 107 -1.90 0.18 0.68
CA PHE A 107 -2.51 -0.84 -0.17
C PHE A 107 -2.62 -2.20 0.55
N PRO A 108 -3.61 -3.03 0.16
CA PRO A 108 -3.71 -4.39 0.65
C PRO A 108 -2.49 -5.23 0.29
N GLY A 109 -2.20 -6.24 1.12
CA GLY A 109 -0.98 -7.05 1.02
C GLY A 109 -1.00 -8.20 0.02
N GLN A 110 -2.14 -8.45 -0.61
CA GLN A 110 -2.43 -9.62 -1.42
C GLN A 110 -1.57 -9.57 -2.68
N VAL A 111 -0.77 -10.61 -2.90
CA VAL A 111 0.21 -10.65 -3.99
C VAL A 111 -0.49 -10.66 -5.35
N GLU A 112 -1.68 -11.24 -5.41
CA GLU A 112 -2.56 -11.35 -6.57
C GLU A 112 -2.86 -9.98 -7.22
N LEU A 113 -2.88 -8.91 -6.41
CA LEU A 113 -3.11 -7.54 -6.87
C LEU A 113 -2.00 -7.02 -7.78
N PHE A 114 -0.79 -7.55 -7.63
CA PHE A 114 0.39 -7.15 -8.39
C PHE A 114 0.76 -8.19 -9.46
N THR A 115 0.16 -9.37 -9.44
CA THR A 115 0.47 -10.45 -10.40
C THR A 115 -0.61 -10.66 -11.45
N HIS A 116 -1.89 -10.61 -11.08
CA HIS A 116 -3.01 -10.96 -11.95
C HIS A 116 -3.98 -9.81 -12.20
N CYS A 117 -4.00 -8.80 -11.33
CA CYS A 117 -4.80 -7.59 -11.52
C CYS A 117 -3.99 -6.45 -12.17
N PHE A 118 -4.65 -5.67 -13.02
CA PHE A 118 -4.13 -4.38 -13.50
C PHE A 118 -4.75 -3.18 -12.77
N CYS A 119 -5.71 -3.43 -11.87
CA CYS A 119 -6.46 -2.41 -11.15
C CYS A 119 -5.56 -1.41 -10.42
N VAL A 120 -4.53 -1.89 -9.72
CA VAL A 120 -3.59 -1.01 -9.00
C VAL A 120 -2.77 -0.16 -9.97
N GLN A 121 -2.29 -0.74 -11.07
CA GLN A 121 -1.54 0.00 -12.09
C GLN A 121 -2.40 1.10 -12.72
N ASN A 122 -3.62 0.76 -13.12
CA ASN A 122 -4.56 1.71 -13.73
C ASN A 122 -4.93 2.84 -12.75
N LEU A 123 -5.17 2.51 -11.48
CA LEU A 123 -5.42 3.49 -10.42
C LEU A 123 -4.23 4.45 -10.24
N VAL A 124 -3.01 3.92 -10.17
CA VAL A 124 -1.79 4.73 -10.06
C VAL A 124 -1.59 5.62 -11.27
N GLN A 125 -1.78 5.10 -12.48
CA GLN A 125 -1.67 5.88 -13.72
C GLN A 125 -2.72 6.99 -13.78
N ARG A 126 -3.95 6.74 -13.29
CA ARG A 126 -4.99 7.77 -13.18
C ARG A 126 -4.56 8.87 -12.22
N LEU A 127 -4.08 8.52 -11.02
CA LEU A 127 -3.56 9.49 -10.03
C LEU A 127 -2.42 10.34 -10.59
N GLN A 128 -1.51 9.74 -11.37
CA GLN A 128 -0.42 10.47 -12.01
C GLN A 128 -0.90 11.48 -13.07
N LYS A 129 -1.97 11.15 -13.81
CA LYS A 129 -2.57 12.07 -14.80
C LYS A 129 -3.18 13.30 -14.13
N ASP A 130 -3.62 13.20 -12.88
CA ASP A 130 -4.15 14.30 -12.07
C ASP A 130 -3.06 15.00 -11.22
N ASP A 131 -1.82 15.05 -11.71
CA ASP A 131 -0.68 15.72 -11.08
C ASP A 131 -0.29 15.21 -9.69
N VAL A 132 -0.61 13.95 -9.36
CA VAL A 132 -0.08 13.28 -8.15
C VAL A 132 1.25 12.57 -8.48
N ARG A 133 2.34 13.11 -7.96
CA ARG A 133 3.70 12.54 -8.08
C ARG A 133 3.91 11.47 -7.01
N LEU A 134 3.94 10.22 -7.45
CA LEU A 134 4.01 9.05 -6.56
C LEU A 134 5.37 8.35 -6.64
N ALA A 135 5.81 7.80 -5.52
CA ALA A 135 6.88 6.80 -5.44
C ALA A 135 6.36 5.54 -4.73
N ALA A 136 6.73 4.36 -5.22
CA ALA A 136 6.40 3.10 -4.58
C ALA A 136 7.38 2.81 -3.45
N VAL A 137 6.85 2.51 -2.26
CA VAL A 137 7.59 2.00 -1.11
C VAL A 137 7.20 0.54 -0.92
N HIS A 138 8.09 -0.36 -1.29
CA HIS A 138 7.86 -1.79 -1.22
C HIS A 138 8.53 -2.39 0.02
N LEU A 139 7.71 -2.81 0.98
CA LEU A 139 8.17 -3.39 2.23
C LEU A 139 8.47 -4.87 2.06
N VAL A 140 9.67 -5.26 2.46
CA VAL A 140 10.14 -6.64 2.46
C VAL A 140 10.51 -7.00 3.90
N ASP A 141 9.86 -8.02 4.46
CA ASP A 141 10.19 -8.51 5.81
C ASP A 141 11.63 -9.05 5.83
N ALA A 142 12.46 -8.51 6.73
CA ALA A 142 13.87 -8.87 6.86
C ALA A 142 14.10 -10.36 7.16
N TYR A 143 13.09 -11.09 7.65
CA TYR A 143 13.16 -12.54 7.78
C TYR A 143 13.50 -13.24 6.45
N HIS A 144 12.98 -12.75 5.33
CA HIS A 144 13.26 -13.33 4.01
C HIS A 144 14.73 -13.20 3.58
N CYS A 145 15.46 -12.24 4.15
CA CYS A 145 16.89 -12.05 3.85
C CYS A 145 17.79 -13.07 4.57
N GLY A 146 17.27 -13.81 5.55
CA GLY A 146 18.04 -14.82 6.30
C GLY A 146 18.26 -16.13 5.54
N ASN A 147 17.54 -16.38 4.45
CA ASN A 147 17.67 -17.59 3.63
C ASN A 147 17.87 -17.20 2.16
N PRO A 148 18.89 -17.73 1.45
CA PRO A 148 19.15 -17.39 0.06
C PRO A 148 17.95 -17.58 -0.88
N SER A 149 17.19 -18.67 -0.72
CA SER A 149 16.02 -18.96 -1.56
C SER A 149 14.91 -17.95 -1.32
N LEU A 150 14.62 -17.62 -0.05
CA LEU A 150 13.62 -16.61 0.30
C LEU A 150 14.03 -15.21 -0.16
N PHE A 151 15.33 -14.90 -0.09
CA PHE A 151 15.86 -13.64 -0.58
C PHE A 151 15.66 -13.49 -2.10
N ILE A 152 15.98 -14.54 -2.87
CA ILE A 152 15.75 -14.52 -4.32
C ILE A 152 14.26 -14.37 -4.62
N SER A 153 13.38 -15.09 -3.93
CA SER A 153 11.92 -14.94 -4.10
C SER A 153 11.45 -13.52 -3.80
N ALA A 154 11.92 -12.91 -2.71
CA ALA A 154 11.58 -11.54 -2.34
C ALA A 154 12.12 -10.51 -3.35
N ALA A 155 13.32 -10.72 -3.88
CA ALA A 155 13.92 -9.86 -4.91
C ALA A 155 13.14 -9.93 -6.23
N LEU A 156 12.75 -11.14 -6.66
CA LEU A 156 11.92 -11.34 -7.85
C LEU A 156 10.53 -10.71 -7.69
N LEU A 157 9.90 -10.87 -6.53
CA LEU A 157 8.63 -10.22 -6.23
C LEU A 157 8.76 -8.70 -6.26
N SER A 158 9.82 -8.14 -5.65
CA SER A 158 10.09 -6.70 -5.68
C SER A 158 10.28 -6.17 -7.09
N LEU A 159 11.01 -6.90 -7.94
CA LEU A 159 11.19 -6.54 -9.34
C LEU A 159 9.86 -6.61 -10.11
N MET A 160 9.05 -7.62 -9.85
CA MET A 160 7.74 -7.76 -10.48
C MET A 160 6.81 -6.60 -10.12
N VAL A 161 6.76 -6.21 -8.84
CA VAL A 161 5.98 -5.06 -8.36
C VAL A 161 6.50 -3.76 -9.00
N MET A 162 7.82 -3.58 -9.08
CA MET A 162 8.42 -2.43 -9.75
C MET A 162 7.99 -2.31 -11.22
N LEU A 163 8.03 -3.41 -11.98
CA LEU A 163 7.62 -3.43 -13.38
C LEU A 163 6.12 -3.20 -13.55
N ARG A 164 5.30 -3.67 -12.62
CA ARG A 164 3.84 -3.55 -12.66
C ARG A 164 3.35 -2.16 -12.28
N LEU A 165 3.99 -1.50 -11.31
CA LEU A 165 3.59 -0.18 -10.86
C LEU A 165 4.15 0.95 -11.73
N GLU A 166 5.26 0.71 -12.43
CA GLU A 166 5.90 1.72 -13.29
C GLU A 166 6.22 3.05 -12.56
N LEU A 167 6.46 2.96 -11.24
CA LEU A 167 6.82 4.08 -10.37
C LEU A 167 8.30 4.05 -9.97
N PRO A 168 8.90 5.20 -9.60
CA PRO A 168 10.13 5.21 -8.81
C PRO A 168 9.95 4.32 -7.58
N HIS A 169 10.80 3.30 -7.43
CA HIS A 169 10.59 2.20 -6.50
C HIS A 169 11.68 2.13 -5.44
N VAL A 170 11.29 2.14 -4.17
CA VAL A 170 12.17 2.03 -3.01
C VAL A 170 11.83 0.76 -2.26
N ASN A 171 12.78 -0.19 -2.22
CA ASN A 171 12.67 -1.37 -1.39
C ASN A 171 13.08 -1.05 0.05
N VAL A 172 12.19 -1.32 1.00
CA VAL A 172 12.42 -1.09 2.43
C VAL A 172 12.43 -2.43 3.15
N LEU A 173 13.54 -2.75 3.80
CA LEU A 173 13.62 -3.89 4.70
C LEU A 173 12.94 -3.55 6.02
N SER A 174 11.80 -4.20 6.29
CA SER A 174 11.04 -4.03 7.53
C SER A 174 11.47 -5.04 8.59
N LYS A 175 11.08 -4.79 9.85
CA LYS A 175 11.32 -5.67 11.00
C LYS A 175 12.78 -6.05 11.22
N LYS A 176 13.71 -5.13 10.94
CA LYS A 176 15.16 -5.35 11.09
C LYS A 176 15.52 -5.82 12.51
N GLU A 177 14.77 -5.41 13.52
CA GLU A 177 14.94 -5.82 14.91
C GLU A 177 14.73 -7.32 15.14
N THR A 178 13.95 -8.00 14.29
CA THR A 178 13.72 -9.45 14.37
C THR A 178 14.73 -10.25 13.55
N ALA A 179 15.42 -9.61 12.59
CA ALA A 179 16.51 -10.23 11.86
C ALA A 179 17.65 -10.56 12.83
N ARG A 180 17.95 -11.86 13.01
CA ARG A 180 19.09 -12.30 13.82
C ARG A 180 20.34 -11.57 13.30
N ARG A 181 21.12 -10.99 14.22
CA ARG A 181 22.50 -10.60 13.94
C ARG A 181 23.30 -11.88 13.66
N ASP A 182 23.23 -12.40 12.43
CA ASP A 182 24.22 -13.36 11.98
C ASP A 182 25.52 -12.57 11.81
N SER A 183 26.53 -12.92 12.59
CA SER A 183 27.88 -12.32 12.65
C SER A 183 28.65 -12.36 11.32
N ARG A 184 28.00 -12.75 10.22
CA ARG A 184 28.52 -12.81 8.85
C ARG A 184 27.93 -11.73 7.91
N CYS A 185 26.87 -11.04 8.31
CA CYS A 185 26.32 -9.91 7.56
C CYS A 185 26.75 -8.58 8.17
N THR A 186 28.05 -8.27 8.08
CA THR A 186 28.56 -6.89 8.11
C THR A 186 28.67 -6.41 6.68
N VAL A 187 27.69 -5.60 6.24
CA VAL A 187 27.87 -4.66 5.13
C VAL A 187 27.70 -3.27 5.72
#